data_AF-A0A7V2XL48-F1
#
_entry.id   AF-A0A7V2XL48-F1
#
_cell.length_a   1.000
_cell.length_b   1.000
_cell.length_c   1.000
_cell.angle_alpha   90.00
_cell.angle_beta   90.00
_cell.angle_gamma   90.00
#
_symmetry.space_group_name_H-M   'P 1'
#
loop_
_entity.id
_entity.type
_entity.pdbx_description
1 polymer ?
#
loop_
_entity_poly.entity_id
_entity_poly.type
_entity_poly.pdbx_seq_one_letter_code
_entity_poly.pdbx_strand_id
1 'polypeptide(L)'
;MSNPRQPAIDALKVVASQLIVLHHLAAYGPVAETMYGTAPGPMGWLYDYGRMAVQVFLVLGGYLAAQSLMPAMAGDAAVLWRTLWRRYLRLAPPFLVALLLALGAAAVVRPWLADDFVPGTPTLQQLLAHAMLLHEVLGVEALSAGVWYVAIDFQL
;
A
#
# COMPACT_ATOMS: atom_id res chain seq x y z
N MET A 1 -5.74 11.13 -25.89
CA MET A 1 -6.89 11.82 -25.28
C MET A 1 -6.58 12.02 -23.81
N SER A 2 -6.59 13.26 -23.32
CA SER A 2 -6.40 13.53 -21.89
C SER A 2 -7.62 13.05 -21.12
N ASN A 3 -7.41 12.25 -20.06
CA ASN A 3 -8.50 11.87 -19.17
C ASN A 3 -9.02 13.15 -18.48
N PRO A 4 -10.31 13.53 -18.62
CA PRO A 4 -10.83 14.71 -17.96
C PRO A 4 -10.64 14.58 -16.44
N ARG A 5 -10.10 15.63 -15.80
CA ARG A 5 -9.96 15.64 -14.34
C ARG A 5 -11.34 15.57 -13.70
N GLN A 6 -11.49 14.71 -12.69
CA GLN A 6 -12.75 14.49 -11.98
C GLN A 6 -12.57 15.01 -10.54
N PRO A 7 -12.73 16.32 -10.30
CA PRO A 7 -12.30 16.97 -9.06
C PRO A 7 -12.98 16.40 -7.81
N ALA A 8 -14.24 15.96 -7.93
CA ALA A 8 -14.95 15.32 -6.82
C ALA A 8 -14.33 13.96 -6.43
N ILE A 9 -13.92 13.16 -7.43
CA ILE A 9 -13.27 11.86 -7.21
C ILE A 9 -11.87 12.07 -6.63
N ASP A 10 -11.12 13.03 -7.17
CA ASP A 10 -9.79 13.38 -6.66
C ASP A 10 -9.87 13.86 -5.21
N ALA A 11 -10.82 14.74 -4.88
CA ALA A 11 -11.06 15.22 -3.52
C ALA A 11 -11.44 14.09 -2.55
N LEU A 12 -12.34 13.19 -2.97
CA LEU A 12 -12.73 12.04 -2.16
C LEU A 12 -11.54 11.11 -1.89
N LYS A 13 -10.69 10.87 -2.89
CA LYS A 13 -9.48 10.07 -2.74
C LYS A 13 -8.47 10.74 -1.80
N VAL A 14 -8.33 12.06 -1.85
CA VAL A 14 -7.52 12.82 -0.89
C VAL A 14 -8.06 12.66 0.52
N VAL A 15 -9.36 12.88 0.75
CA VAL A 15 -9.98 12.70 2.08
C VAL A 15 -9.78 11.28 2.59
N ALA A 16 -10.01 10.26 1.75
CA ALA A 16 -9.77 8.86 2.11
C ALA A 16 -8.32 8.62 2.52
N SER A 17 -7.34 9.18 1.79
CA SER A 17 -5.92 9.05 2.14
C SER A 17 -5.60 9.65 3.53
N GLN A 18 -6.18 10.80 3.85
CA GLN A 18 -5.97 11.44 5.16
C GLN A 18 -6.58 10.61 6.28
N LEU A 19 -7.78 10.06 6.08
CA LEU A 19 -8.43 9.17 7.05
C LEU A 19 -7.61 7.89 7.29
N ILE A 20 -6.97 7.32 6.27
CA ILE A 20 -6.07 6.17 6.41
C ILE A 20 -4.85 6.53 7.28
N VAL A 21 -4.23 7.69 7.04
CA VAL A 21 -3.09 8.17 7.86
C VAL A 21 -3.52 8.39 9.31
N LEU A 22 -4.64 9.07 9.52
CA LEU A 22 -5.19 9.33 10.85
C LEU A 22 -5.56 8.03 11.58
N HIS A 23 -6.09 7.03 10.87
CA HIS A 23 -6.33 5.70 11.42
C HIS A 23 -5.04 5.05 11.92
N HIS A 24 -3.95 5.09 11.15
CA HIS A 24 -2.67 4.52 11.59
C HIS A 24 -2.10 5.26 12.80
N LEU A 25 -2.22 6.59 12.83
CA LEU A 25 -1.83 7.41 13.98
C LEU A 25 -2.69 7.12 15.22
N ALA A 26 -3.94 6.73 15.04
CA ALA A 26 -4.83 6.33 16.12
C ALA A 26 -4.61 4.88 16.58
N ALA A 27 -4.04 4.02 15.73
CA ALA A 27 -3.86 2.60 16.02
C ALA A 27 -2.51 2.23 16.62
N TYR A 28 -1.44 2.97 16.31
CA TYR A 28 -0.07 2.52 16.61
C TYR A 28 0.77 3.55 17.37
N GLY A 29 1.47 3.04 18.38
CA GLY A 29 2.61 3.69 19.04
C GLY A 29 2.27 4.74 20.09
N PRO A 30 3.30 5.39 20.67
CA PRO A 30 3.15 6.28 21.82
C PRO A 30 2.27 7.51 21.57
N VAL A 31 2.22 7.98 20.31
CA VAL A 31 1.33 9.08 19.91
C VAL A 31 -0.13 8.68 20.07
N ALA A 32 -0.50 7.47 19.65
CA ALA A 32 -1.85 6.95 19.80
C ALA A 32 -2.24 6.91 21.29
N GLU A 33 -1.39 6.28 22.12
CA GLU A 33 -1.59 6.14 23.57
C GLU A 33 -1.81 7.50 24.25
N THR A 34 -0.97 8.48 23.92
CA THR A 34 -1.05 9.84 24.49
C THR A 34 -2.33 10.55 24.04
N MET A 35 -2.68 10.45 22.76
CA MET A 35 -3.85 11.11 22.19
C MET A 35 -5.17 10.51 22.68
N TYR A 36 -5.21 9.21 23.00
CA TYR A 36 -6.37 8.61 23.65
C TYR A 36 -6.69 9.22 25.02
N GLY A 37 -5.68 9.65 25.77
CA GLY A 37 -5.88 10.37 27.04
C GLY A 37 -6.47 11.77 26.86
N THR A 38 -6.23 12.41 25.71
CA THR A 38 -6.61 13.81 25.44
C THR A 38 -7.92 13.92 24.64
N ALA A 39 -8.12 13.04 23.66
CA ALA A 39 -9.25 13.06 22.73
C ALA A 39 -9.81 11.64 22.49
N PRO A 40 -10.33 10.96 23.53
CA PRO A 40 -10.72 9.55 23.44
C PRO A 40 -11.81 9.27 22.40
N GLY A 41 -12.78 10.18 22.24
CA GLY A 41 -13.87 10.04 21.27
C GLY A 41 -13.38 9.99 19.82
N PRO A 42 -12.72 11.04 19.31
CA PRO A 42 -12.16 11.05 17.96
C PRO A 42 -11.17 9.91 17.70
N MET A 43 -10.30 9.60 18.66
CA MET A 43 -9.32 8.51 18.53
C MET A 43 -10.00 7.15 18.43
N GLY A 44 -11.00 6.87 19.26
CA GLY A 44 -11.82 5.66 19.18
C GLY A 44 -12.54 5.54 17.84
N TRP A 45 -13.17 6.62 17.37
CA TRP A 45 -13.84 6.62 16.07
C TRP A 45 -12.87 6.35 14.91
N LEU A 46 -11.70 6.99 14.91
CA LEU A 46 -10.67 6.75 13.89
C LEU A 46 -10.13 5.33 13.93
N TYR A 47 -9.96 4.75 15.11
CA TYR A 47 -9.54 3.37 15.28
C TYR A 47 -10.56 2.39 14.72
N ASP A 48 -11.84 2.53 15.09
CA ASP A 48 -12.90 1.60 14.69
C ASP A 48 -13.25 1.72 13.20
N TYR A 49 -13.40 2.95 12.70
CA TYR A 49 -13.99 3.22 11.39
C TYR A 49 -12.98 3.74 10.34
N GLY A 50 -11.87 4.34 10.76
CA GLY A 50 -10.90 4.93 9.84
C GLY A 50 -10.32 3.92 8.84
N ARG A 51 -10.18 2.65 9.23
CA ARG A 51 -9.76 1.55 8.34
C ARG A 51 -10.67 1.37 7.12
N MET A 52 -11.96 1.72 7.22
CA MET A 52 -12.92 1.57 6.10
C MET A 52 -12.57 2.50 4.93
N ALA A 53 -11.83 3.59 5.17
CA ALA A 53 -11.38 4.51 4.13
C ALA A 53 -10.45 3.84 3.10
N VAL A 54 -9.75 2.76 3.48
CA VAL A 54 -8.95 1.94 2.56
C VAL A 54 -9.81 1.44 1.39
N GLN A 55 -11.01 0.93 1.67
CA GLN A 55 -11.89 0.38 0.63
C GLN A 55 -12.33 1.46 -0.36
N VAL A 56 -12.70 2.64 0.14
CA VAL A 56 -13.02 3.81 -0.70
C VAL A 56 -11.82 4.17 -1.57
N PHE A 57 -10.63 4.27 -0.97
CA PHE A 57 -9.41 4.63 -1.69
C PHE A 57 -9.07 3.64 -2.82
N LEU A 58 -9.15 2.33 -2.55
CA LEU A 58 -8.87 1.27 -3.51
C LEU A 58 -9.90 1.25 -4.65
N VAL A 59 -11.19 1.39 -4.36
CA VAL A 59 -12.25 1.43 -5.38
C VAL A 59 -12.05 2.61 -6.33
N LEU A 60 -11.76 3.81 -5.81
CA LEU A 60 -11.46 4.97 -6.64
C LEU A 60 -10.16 4.79 -7.43
N GLY A 61 -9.15 4.15 -6.83
CA GLY A 61 -7.91 3.76 -7.50
C GLY A 61 -8.15 2.88 -8.71
N GLY A 62 -8.90 1.78 -8.53
CA GLY A 62 -9.27 0.85 -9.60
C GLY A 62 -10.14 1.50 -10.67
N TYR A 63 -11.12 2.33 -10.29
CA TYR A 63 -11.94 3.08 -11.25
C TYR A 63 -11.11 3.99 -12.16
N LEU A 64 -10.14 4.73 -11.59
CA LEU A 64 -9.24 5.58 -12.36
C LEU A 64 -8.24 4.77 -13.19
N ALA A 65 -7.75 3.64 -12.67
CA ALA A 65 -6.86 2.73 -13.38
C ALA A 65 -7.56 2.12 -14.60
N ALA A 66 -8.78 1.62 -14.44
CA ALA A 66 -9.61 1.06 -15.51
C ALA A 66 -9.84 2.08 -16.64
N GLN A 67 -10.20 3.33 -16.30
CA GLN A 67 -10.35 4.41 -17.29
C GLN A 67 -9.06 4.64 -18.09
N SER A 68 -7.89 4.57 -17.45
CA SER A 68 -6.60 4.72 -18.13
C SER A 68 -6.26 3.57 -19.09
N LEU A 69 -6.85 2.39 -18.85
CA LEU A 69 -6.65 1.17 -19.64
C LEU A 69 -7.68 1.02 -20.77
N MET A 70 -8.80 1.74 -20.75
CA MET A 70 -9.84 1.68 -21.80
C MET A 70 -9.28 1.80 -23.23
N PRO A 71 -8.32 2.70 -23.54
CA PRO A 71 -7.74 2.77 -24.89
C PRO A 71 -6.96 1.51 -25.30
N ALA A 72 -6.36 0.81 -24.33
CA ALA A 72 -5.64 -0.44 -24.57
C ALA A 72 -6.60 -1.63 -24.77
N MET A 73 -7.79 -1.56 -24.18
CA MET A 73 -8.83 -2.60 -24.31
C MET A 73 -9.45 -2.68 -25.71
N ALA A 74 -9.18 -1.71 -26.59
CA ALA A 74 -9.64 -1.71 -27.98
C ALA A 74 -8.92 -2.72 -28.90
N GLY A 75 -8.03 -3.57 -28.35
CA GLY A 75 -7.50 -4.75 -29.04
C GLY A 75 -5.99 -4.77 -29.30
N ASP A 76 -5.22 -3.82 -28.78
CA ASP A 76 -3.76 -3.81 -28.95
C ASP A 76 -3.04 -4.32 -27.69
N ALA A 77 -2.69 -5.61 -27.72
CA ALA A 77 -1.95 -6.28 -26.65
C ALA A 77 -0.60 -5.60 -26.34
N ALA A 78 0.05 -4.98 -27.33
CA ALA A 78 1.32 -4.28 -27.12
C ALA A 78 1.12 -3.00 -26.29
N VAL A 79 0.00 -2.30 -26.47
CA VAL A 79 -0.36 -1.12 -25.67
C VAL A 79 -0.66 -1.51 -24.23
N LEU A 80 -1.35 -2.64 -24.01
CA LEU A 80 -1.61 -3.18 -22.68
C LEU A 80 -0.30 -3.53 -21.96
N TRP A 81 0.56 -4.34 -22.61
CA TRP A 81 1.85 -4.75 -22.06
C TRP A 81 2.73 -3.54 -21.69
N ARG A 82 2.84 -2.57 -22.60
CA ARG A 82 3.60 -1.33 -22.35
C ARG A 82 3.03 -0.52 -21.17
N THR A 83 1.73 -0.57 -20.95
CA THR A 83 1.09 0.14 -19.83
C THR A 83 1.36 -0.56 -18.50
N LEU A 84 1.21 -1.89 -18.44
CA LEU A 84 1.57 -2.68 -17.27
C LEU A 84 3.06 -2.52 -16.92
N TRP A 85 3.94 -2.60 -17.92
CA TRP A 85 5.37 -2.44 -17.73
C TRP A 85 5.75 -1.07 -17.15
N ARG A 86 5.13 0.01 -17.64
CA ARG A 86 5.33 1.35 -17.08
C ARG A 86 4.84 1.47 -15.63
N ARG A 87 3.72 0.84 -15.28
CA ARG A 87 3.23 0.79 -13.89
C ARG A 87 4.19 0.03 -12.99
N TYR A 88 4.67 -1.12 -13.45
CA TYR A 88 5.67 -1.91 -12.73
C TYR A 88 6.95 -1.10 -12.50
N LEU A 89 7.53 -0.50 -13.53
CA LEU A 89 8.75 0.32 -13.42
C LEU A 89 8.56 1.57 -12.55
N ARG A 90 7.34 2.08 -12.41
CA ARG A 90 7.03 3.19 -11.50
C ARG A 90 6.99 2.74 -10.04
N LEU A 91 6.46 1.54 -9.77
CA LEU A 91 6.19 1.05 -8.42
C LEU A 91 7.35 0.22 -7.84
N ALA A 92 7.90 -0.71 -8.61
CA ALA A 92 8.84 -1.71 -8.13
C ALA A 92 10.17 -1.13 -7.64
N PRO A 93 10.84 -0.16 -8.33
CA PRO A 93 12.11 0.36 -7.84
C PRO A 93 12.04 1.04 -6.46
N PRO A 94 11.16 2.04 -6.21
CA PRO A 94 11.09 2.65 -4.89
C PRO A 94 10.62 1.65 -3.82
N PHE A 95 9.72 0.72 -4.19
CA PHE A 95 9.28 -0.36 -3.31
C PHE A 95 10.42 -1.27 -2.87
N LEU A 96 11.24 -1.75 -3.81
CA LEU A 96 12.38 -2.62 -3.54
C LEU A 96 13.42 -1.92 -2.66
N VAL A 97 13.66 -0.62 -2.89
CA VAL A 97 14.54 0.17 -2.02
C VAL A 97 13.98 0.20 -0.60
N ALA A 98 12.69 0.53 -0.42
CA ALA A 98 12.07 0.57 0.90
C ALA A 98 12.09 -0.80 1.59
N LEU A 99 11.82 -1.87 0.84
CA LEU A 99 11.86 -3.25 1.35
C LEU A 99 13.27 -3.64 1.81
N LEU A 100 14.30 -3.36 1.00
CA LEU A 100 15.69 -3.65 1.35
C LEU A 100 16.14 -2.84 2.57
N LEU A 101 15.73 -1.57 2.68
CA LEU A 101 16.00 -0.76 3.86
C LEU A 101 15.33 -1.33 5.11
N ALA A 102 14.06 -1.75 5.01
CA ALA A 102 13.34 -2.36 6.13
C ALA A 102 13.98 -3.69 6.56
N LEU A 103 14.32 -4.55 5.60
CA LEU A 103 15.00 -5.82 5.87
C LEU A 103 16.41 -5.62 6.43
N GLY A 104 17.14 -4.62 5.94
CA GLY A 104 18.46 -4.24 6.45
C GLY A 104 18.38 -3.73 7.88
N ALA A 105 17.43 -2.84 8.18
CA ALA A 105 17.17 -2.36 9.54
C ALA A 105 16.77 -3.51 10.48
N ALA A 106 15.90 -4.42 10.03
CA ALA A 106 15.53 -5.60 10.79
C ALA A 106 16.74 -6.51 11.05
N ALA A 107 17.57 -6.77 10.04
CA ALA A 107 18.78 -7.58 10.20
C ALA A 107 19.80 -6.97 11.16
N VAL A 108 19.94 -5.64 11.14
CA VAL A 108 20.74 -4.91 12.12
C VAL A 108 20.13 -5.07 13.50
N VAL A 109 18.85 -4.77 13.72
CA VAL A 109 18.27 -4.72 15.07
C VAL A 109 18.10 -6.10 15.72
N ARG A 110 17.90 -7.17 14.93
CA ARG A 110 17.57 -8.52 15.41
C ARG A 110 18.45 -9.11 16.53
N PRO A 111 19.79 -8.93 16.55
CA PRO A 111 20.63 -9.43 17.64
C PRO A 111 20.37 -8.75 18.99
N TRP A 112 19.81 -7.53 18.97
CA TRP A 112 19.59 -6.70 20.16
C TRP A 112 18.12 -6.65 20.59
N LEU A 113 17.20 -6.87 19.65
CA LEU A 113 15.76 -6.85 19.88
C LEU A 113 15.18 -8.17 19.39
N ALA A 114 15.02 -9.11 20.32
CA ALA A 114 14.34 -10.38 20.10
C ALA A 114 12.85 -10.20 20.42
N ASP A 115 12.13 -9.59 19.50
CA ASP A 115 10.71 -9.27 19.66
C ASP A 115 9.97 -9.64 18.36
N ASP A 116 8.73 -10.10 18.48
CA ASP A 116 7.96 -10.71 17.39
C ASP A 116 7.67 -9.73 16.24
N PHE A 117 7.82 -8.43 16.48
CA PHE A 117 7.64 -7.40 15.47
C PHE A 117 8.85 -7.25 14.52
N VAL A 118 10.03 -7.82 14.85
CA VAL A 118 11.20 -7.79 13.97
C VAL A 118 11.07 -8.92 12.94
N PRO A 119 10.92 -8.62 11.63
CA PRO A 119 10.74 -9.66 10.62
C PRO A 119 11.90 -10.66 10.64
N GLY A 120 11.59 -11.93 10.39
CA GLY A 120 12.58 -13.00 10.21
C GLY A 120 13.45 -12.82 8.95
N THR A 121 14.41 -13.72 8.73
CA THR A 121 15.21 -13.69 7.48
C THR A 121 14.30 -14.11 6.32
N PRO A 122 14.16 -13.27 5.27
CA PRO A 122 13.33 -13.63 4.13
C PRO A 122 13.96 -14.76 3.32
N THR A 123 13.13 -15.67 2.82
CA THR A 123 13.54 -16.68 1.83
C THR A 123 13.69 -16.06 0.44
N LEU A 124 14.43 -16.72 -0.45
CA LEU A 124 14.54 -16.29 -1.85
C LEU A 124 13.16 -16.25 -2.55
N GLN A 125 12.30 -17.23 -2.26
CA GLN A 125 10.93 -17.26 -2.78
C GLN A 125 10.13 -16.04 -2.32
N GLN A 126 10.23 -15.66 -1.04
CA GLN A 126 9.59 -14.44 -0.53
C GLN A 126 10.11 -13.20 -1.25
N LEU A 127 11.42 -13.06 -1.40
CA LEU A 127 12.00 -11.91 -2.10
C LEU A 127 11.53 -11.81 -3.55
N LEU A 128 11.49 -12.92 -4.28
CA LEU A 128 10.99 -12.96 -5.66
C LEU A 128 9.50 -12.64 -5.74
N ALA A 129 8.68 -13.19 -4.84
CA ALA A 129 7.25 -12.90 -4.77
C ALA A 129 6.98 -11.41 -4.48
N HIS A 130 7.78 -10.78 -3.62
CA HIS A 130 7.69 -9.34 -3.36
C HIS A 130 8.17 -8.52 -4.55
N ALA A 131 9.31 -8.87 -5.16
CA ALA A 131 9.85 -8.17 -6.33
C ALA A 131 8.88 -8.19 -7.52
N MET A 132 8.17 -9.30 -7.72
CA MET A 132 7.15 -9.43 -8.76
C MET A 132 5.78 -8.85 -8.35
N LEU A 133 5.63 -8.34 -7.12
CA LEU A 133 4.35 -7.85 -6.58
C LEU A 133 3.23 -8.91 -6.58
N LEU A 134 3.58 -10.17 -6.29
CA LEU A 134 2.69 -11.34 -6.31
C LEU A 134 2.54 -12.04 -4.94
N HIS A 135 3.13 -11.50 -3.87
CA HIS A 135 3.18 -12.15 -2.56
C HIS A 135 1.80 -12.51 -1.99
N GLU A 136 0.81 -11.62 -2.07
CA GLU A 136 -0.56 -11.95 -1.61
C GLU A 136 -1.25 -13.01 -2.48
N VAL A 137 -1.06 -12.94 -3.81
CA VAL A 137 -1.65 -13.90 -4.77
C VAL A 137 -1.09 -15.31 -4.53
N LEU A 138 0.19 -15.39 -4.20
CA LEU A 138 0.89 -16.64 -3.92
C LEU A 138 0.70 -17.12 -2.46
N GLY A 139 -0.05 -16.39 -1.63
CA GLY A 139 -0.24 -16.71 -0.21
C GLY A 139 1.05 -16.63 0.61
N VAL A 140 2.02 -15.84 0.15
CA VAL A 140 3.30 -15.63 0.82
C VAL A 140 3.15 -14.52 1.85
N GLU A 141 3.63 -14.78 3.07
CA GLU A 141 3.60 -13.81 4.16
C GLU A 141 4.31 -12.50 3.78
N ALA A 142 3.66 -11.38 4.09
CA ALA A 142 4.17 -10.05 3.82
C ALA A 142 5.41 -9.75 4.69
N LEU A 143 6.49 -9.28 4.05
CA LEU A 143 7.74 -8.94 4.75
C LEU A 143 7.66 -7.65 5.57
N SER A 144 6.58 -6.88 5.43
CA SER A 144 6.28 -5.70 6.25
C SER A 144 4.80 -5.32 6.13
N ALA A 145 4.21 -4.76 7.19
CA ALA A 145 2.77 -4.49 7.30
C ALA A 145 2.19 -3.59 6.20
N GLY A 146 3.01 -2.80 5.51
CA GLY A 146 2.57 -1.88 4.45
C GLY A 146 2.78 -2.36 3.01
N VAL A 147 3.44 -3.49 2.79
CA VAL A 147 3.90 -3.89 1.44
C VAL A 147 2.78 -4.39 0.53
N TRP A 148 1.72 -4.94 1.13
CA TRP A 148 0.56 -5.46 0.42
C TRP A 148 -0.09 -4.41 -0.49
N TYR A 149 -0.19 -3.17 -0.01
CA TYR A 149 -0.84 -2.09 -0.75
C TYR A 149 -0.14 -1.80 -2.09
N VAL A 150 1.19 -1.93 -2.16
CA VAL A 150 1.94 -1.71 -3.40
C VAL A 150 1.61 -2.78 -4.44
N ALA A 151 1.43 -4.03 -4.01
CA ALA A 151 1.00 -5.10 -4.90
C ALA A 151 -0.42 -4.85 -5.41
N ILE A 152 -1.34 -4.44 -4.52
CA ILE A 152 -2.71 -4.11 -4.94
C ILE A 152 -2.72 -2.92 -5.91
N ASP A 153 -1.96 -1.84 -5.66
CA ASP A 153 -1.90 -0.69 -6.60
C ASP A 153 -1.39 -1.10 -7.99
N PHE A 154 -0.59 -2.16 -8.10
CA PHE A 154 -0.20 -2.72 -9.38
C PHE A 154 -1.30 -3.57 -10.03
N GLN A 155 -2.07 -4.31 -9.22
CA GLN A 155 -3.08 -5.29 -9.65
C GLN A 155 -4.47 -4.70 -9.94
N LEU A 156 -4.76 -3.49 -9.43
CA LEU A 156 -5.97 -2.71 -9.76
C LEU A 156 -5.99 -2.23 -11.22
#